data_AF-A0A935S994-F1
#
_entry.id   AF-A0A935S994-F1
#
_cell.length_a   1.000
_cell.length_b   1.000
_cell.length_c   1.000
_cell.angle_alpha   90.00
_cell.angle_beta   90.00
_cell.angle_gamma   90.00
#
_symmetry.space_group_name_H-M   'P 1'
#
loop_
_entity.id
_entity.type
_entity.pdbx_description
1 polymer ?
#
loop_
_entity_poly.entity_id
_entity_poly.type
_entity_poly.pdbx_seq_one_letter_code
_entity_poly.pdbx_strand_id
1 'polypeptide(L)'
;MNLKGLDVNLNVDTDILEIDSLDYEKFVVKFASGAKPQPRILSIAQMNSNLSTYLGDLVQLTNVAFTPTDANQYWSDPIGQYSLNRTIQDCDGSQLIVRTSNFADFALEKTPTGNGTLMGIATAYQGTSQLAIRNTAEANMNGTGCTIYIKKDFEDNSLTSGGWTQQSVLNGSILWTASSFGSDKFGKISGYLSGNTNSENWLISPAINLAASANPVLSFRTAAKFAGDQLELWISTNYSSGAPSTATWTQLTGFALSPNNPGNYAWTASGSISLNAYKNANTRFAYKYKSTTAGSTTYEVDDVIVKEN
;
A
#
# COMPACT_ATOMS: atom_id res chain seq x y z
N MET A 1 -31.50 19.33 -4.01
CA MET A 1 -32.09 18.98 -5.33
C MET A 1 -33.59 18.86 -5.12
N ASN A 2 -34.44 19.56 -5.88
CA ASN A 2 -35.90 19.42 -5.77
C ASN A 2 -36.37 18.48 -6.89
N LEU A 3 -36.59 17.22 -6.55
CA LEU A 3 -36.99 16.15 -7.48
C LEU A 3 -38.51 16.13 -7.76
N LYS A 4 -39.23 17.22 -7.47
CA LYS A 4 -40.65 17.44 -7.82
C LYS A 4 -41.60 16.30 -7.47
N GLY A 5 -41.38 15.62 -6.33
CA GLY A 5 -42.26 14.55 -5.84
C GLY A 5 -41.97 13.17 -6.43
N LEU A 6 -40.81 12.97 -7.06
CA LEU A 6 -40.33 11.62 -7.40
C LEU A 6 -39.93 10.88 -6.12
N ASP A 7 -40.34 9.62 -6.02
CA ASP A 7 -39.90 8.71 -4.96
C ASP A 7 -38.42 8.38 -5.16
N VAL A 8 -37.62 8.65 -4.13
CA VAL A 8 -36.19 8.35 -4.09
C VAL A 8 -35.98 7.36 -2.97
N ASN A 9 -35.54 6.17 -3.33
CA ASN A 9 -35.31 5.09 -2.39
C ASN A 9 -33.81 4.80 -2.30
N LEU A 10 -33.36 4.49 -1.08
CA LEU A 10 -32.03 3.90 -0.91
C LEU A 10 -32.13 2.43 -1.30
N ASN A 11 -31.39 2.03 -2.33
CA ASN A 11 -31.22 0.63 -2.64
C ASN A 11 -30.20 0.03 -1.65
N VAL A 12 -30.67 -0.86 -0.78
CA VAL A 12 -29.86 -1.47 0.28
C VAL A 12 -28.85 -2.49 -0.24
N ASP A 13 -29.01 -2.96 -1.48
CA ASP A 13 -28.04 -3.83 -2.12
C ASP A 13 -26.92 -3.02 -2.77
N THR A 14 -27.21 -1.91 -3.44
CA THR A 14 -26.20 -1.12 -4.18
C THR A 14 -25.64 0.07 -3.40
N ASP A 15 -26.23 0.39 -2.24
CA ASP A 15 -25.97 1.56 -1.40
C ASP A 15 -26.14 2.91 -2.13
N ILE A 16 -26.85 2.92 -3.27
CA ILE A 16 -27.09 4.10 -4.09
C ILE A 16 -28.55 4.54 -3.96
N LEU A 17 -28.78 5.86 -4.03
CA LEU A 17 -30.13 6.42 -4.17
C LEU A 17 -30.63 6.22 -5.59
N GLU A 18 -31.77 5.54 -5.71
CA GLU A 18 -32.41 5.22 -6.97
C GLU A 18 -33.73 5.98 -7.12
N ILE A 19 -34.09 6.28 -8.36
CA ILE A 19 -35.40 6.84 -8.72
C ILE A 19 -36.19 5.70 -9.35
N ASP A 20 -37.21 5.20 -8.64
CA ASP A 20 -37.96 3.99 -9.01
C ASP A 20 -38.60 4.07 -10.40
N SER A 21 -39.15 5.23 -10.74
CA SER A 21 -39.71 5.48 -12.07
C SER A 21 -39.48 6.93 -12.49
N LEU A 22 -38.89 7.08 -13.67
CA LEU A 22 -38.65 8.38 -14.29
C LEU A 22 -39.13 8.34 -15.73
N ASP A 23 -40.14 9.15 -16.04
CA ASP A 23 -40.48 9.46 -17.43
C ASP A 23 -39.40 10.37 -17.99
N TYR A 24 -38.39 9.77 -18.62
CA TYR A 24 -37.20 10.48 -19.09
C TYR A 24 -37.56 11.52 -20.16
N GLU A 25 -38.61 11.31 -20.95
CA GLU A 25 -39.05 12.27 -21.97
C GLU A 25 -39.61 13.55 -21.34
N LYS A 26 -40.24 13.44 -20.16
CA LYS A 26 -40.80 14.60 -19.44
C LYS A 26 -39.80 15.26 -18.50
N PHE A 27 -38.90 14.50 -17.88
CA PHE A 27 -38.12 14.96 -16.74
C PHE A 27 -36.61 15.01 -16.96
N VAL A 28 -36.08 14.41 -18.05
CA VAL A 28 -34.66 14.49 -18.39
C VAL A 28 -34.47 15.47 -19.53
N VAL A 29 -33.77 16.57 -19.26
CA VAL A 29 -33.35 17.53 -20.28
C VAL A 29 -31.85 17.40 -20.49
N LYS A 30 -31.43 17.11 -21.71
CA LYS A 30 -30.02 17.07 -22.09
C LYS A 30 -29.48 18.50 -22.18
N PHE A 31 -28.75 18.91 -21.14
CA PHE A 31 -28.12 20.24 -21.11
C PHE A 31 -26.94 20.39 -22.08
N ALA A 32 -26.13 19.34 -22.24
CA ALA A 32 -25.00 19.30 -23.16
C ALA A 32 -24.66 17.85 -23.56
N SER A 33 -23.91 17.68 -24.65
CA SER A 33 -23.27 16.39 -25.03
C SER A 33 -21.78 16.55 -25.27
N GLY A 34 -21.05 15.44 -25.18
CA GLY A 34 -19.62 15.39 -25.48
C GLY A 34 -18.73 15.85 -24.32
N ALA A 35 -19.32 16.16 -23.16
CA ALA A 35 -18.55 16.37 -21.94
C ALA A 35 -17.75 15.10 -21.61
N LYS A 36 -16.46 15.26 -21.32
CA LYS A 36 -15.56 14.19 -20.89
C LYS A 36 -15.28 14.40 -19.41
N PRO A 37 -16.11 13.85 -18.49
CA PRO A 37 -15.86 14.00 -17.06
C PRO A 37 -14.45 13.49 -16.75
N GLN A 38 -13.70 14.27 -15.98
CA GLN A 38 -12.38 13.87 -15.54
C GLN A 38 -12.53 12.88 -14.37
N PRO A 39 -11.81 11.76 -14.37
CA PRO A 39 -11.89 10.80 -13.29
C PRO A 39 -11.28 11.39 -12.01
N ARG A 40 -11.82 10.99 -10.86
CA ARG A 40 -11.13 11.18 -9.58
C ARG A 40 -10.02 10.13 -9.47
N ILE A 41 -8.78 10.57 -9.29
CA ILE A 41 -7.63 9.66 -9.13
C ILE A 41 -7.57 9.21 -7.66
N LEU A 42 -7.60 7.90 -7.42
CA LEU A 42 -7.64 7.30 -6.09
C LEU A 42 -6.74 6.06 -6.00
N SER A 43 -6.31 5.70 -4.79
CA SER A 43 -5.85 4.34 -4.47
C SER A 43 -7.02 3.43 -4.07
N ILE A 44 -6.81 2.11 -4.10
CA ILE A 44 -7.80 1.13 -3.60
C ILE A 44 -8.12 1.40 -2.13
N ALA A 45 -7.10 1.64 -1.30
CA ALA A 45 -7.29 1.93 0.12
C ALA A 45 -8.17 3.18 0.34
N GLN A 46 -7.95 4.26 -0.41
CA GLN A 46 -8.78 5.48 -0.31
C GLN A 46 -10.23 5.19 -0.68
N MET A 47 -10.47 4.43 -1.74
CA MET A 47 -11.80 4.02 -2.19
C MET A 47 -12.51 3.20 -1.10
N ASN A 48 -11.84 2.19 -0.56
CA ASN A 48 -12.39 1.31 0.47
C ASN A 48 -12.71 2.08 1.77
N SER A 49 -11.87 3.02 2.19
CA SER A 49 -12.08 3.77 3.44
C SER A 49 -13.13 4.88 3.36
N ASN A 50 -13.49 5.36 2.15
CA ASN A 50 -14.39 6.50 1.98
C ASN A 50 -15.43 6.29 0.86
N LEU A 51 -15.87 5.05 0.67
CA LEU A 51 -16.73 4.65 -0.45
C LEU A 51 -17.95 5.55 -0.64
N SER A 52 -18.65 5.91 0.44
CA SER A 52 -19.85 6.75 0.40
C SER A 52 -19.63 8.13 -0.21
N THR A 53 -18.39 8.63 -0.22
CA THR A 53 -18.02 9.90 -0.86
C THR A 53 -17.87 9.77 -2.38
N TYR A 54 -17.60 8.56 -2.86
CA TYR A 54 -17.26 8.29 -4.25
C TYR A 54 -18.34 7.54 -5.02
N LEU A 55 -19.41 7.07 -4.37
CA LEU A 55 -20.47 6.33 -5.05
C LEU A 55 -21.04 7.11 -6.24
N GLY A 56 -21.02 6.47 -7.42
CA GLY A 56 -21.44 7.06 -8.69
C GLY A 56 -20.40 7.95 -9.37
N ASP A 57 -19.25 8.24 -8.75
CA ASP A 57 -18.17 8.99 -9.38
C ASP A 57 -17.46 8.12 -10.42
N LEU A 58 -17.00 8.77 -11.50
CA LEU A 58 -15.97 8.21 -12.36
C LEU A 58 -14.64 8.27 -11.63
N VAL A 59 -14.03 7.12 -11.37
CA VAL A 59 -12.76 6.99 -10.65
C VAL A 59 -11.70 6.32 -11.54
N GLN A 60 -10.44 6.71 -11.34
CA GLN A 60 -9.28 6.04 -11.90
C GLN A 60 -8.39 5.56 -10.77
N LEU A 61 -8.23 4.24 -10.68
CA LEU A 61 -7.31 3.60 -9.76
C LEU A 61 -5.94 3.49 -10.42
N THR A 62 -4.89 3.80 -9.68
CA THR A 62 -3.50 3.75 -10.16
C THR A 62 -2.71 2.65 -9.45
N ASN A 63 -1.70 2.13 -10.12
CA ASN A 63 -0.79 1.10 -9.61
C ASN A 63 -1.52 -0.20 -9.19
N VAL A 64 -2.52 -0.59 -9.98
CA VAL A 64 -3.33 -1.80 -9.74
C VAL A 64 -3.10 -2.85 -10.83
N ALA A 65 -3.23 -4.12 -10.44
CA ALA A 65 -3.20 -5.27 -11.34
C ALA A 65 -4.32 -6.23 -10.98
N PHE A 66 -4.81 -7.03 -11.93
CA PHE A 66 -5.64 -8.19 -11.57
C PHE A 66 -4.81 -9.18 -10.74
N THR A 67 -5.44 -9.80 -9.74
CA THR A 67 -4.80 -10.86 -8.96
C THR A 67 -4.37 -12.01 -9.88
N PRO A 68 -3.37 -12.83 -9.51
CA PRO A 68 -2.91 -13.92 -10.38
C PRO A 68 -4.02 -14.89 -10.84
N THR A 69 -5.06 -15.06 -10.03
CA THR A 69 -6.21 -15.91 -10.34
C THR A 69 -7.21 -15.25 -11.30
N ASP A 70 -7.29 -13.92 -11.31
CA ASP A 70 -8.25 -13.16 -12.12
C ASP A 70 -7.62 -12.49 -13.34
N ALA A 71 -6.30 -12.53 -13.48
CA ALA A 71 -5.60 -12.09 -14.69
C ALA A 71 -5.82 -13.08 -15.85
N ASN A 72 -5.98 -12.55 -17.07
CA ASN A 72 -6.22 -13.34 -18.28
C ASN A 72 -7.48 -14.25 -18.20
N GLN A 73 -8.49 -13.82 -17.42
CA GLN A 73 -9.79 -14.49 -17.28
C GLN A 73 -10.86 -13.71 -18.04
N TYR A 74 -11.99 -14.35 -18.39
CA TYR A 74 -13.10 -13.63 -19.01
C TYR A 74 -13.69 -12.58 -18.05
N TRP A 75 -14.11 -11.42 -18.57
CA TRP A 75 -14.73 -10.39 -17.75
C TRP A 75 -16.05 -10.86 -17.12
N SER A 76 -16.85 -11.64 -17.84
CA SER A 76 -18.09 -12.25 -17.35
C SER A 76 -18.40 -13.55 -18.10
N ASP A 77 -19.51 -14.23 -17.79
CA ASP A 77 -19.95 -15.46 -18.44
C ASP A 77 -21.36 -15.27 -19.03
N PRO A 78 -21.47 -14.76 -20.27
CA PRO A 78 -22.76 -14.59 -20.94
C PRO A 78 -23.40 -15.93 -21.34
N ILE A 79 -22.61 -17.01 -21.48
CA ILE A 79 -23.10 -18.34 -21.87
C ILE A 79 -23.84 -18.98 -20.68
N GLY A 80 -23.22 -18.93 -19.50
CA GLY A 80 -23.83 -19.36 -18.24
C GLY A 80 -24.84 -18.36 -17.67
N GLN A 81 -24.94 -17.15 -18.25
CA GLN A 81 -25.76 -16.03 -17.77
C GLN A 81 -25.37 -15.53 -16.37
N TYR A 82 -24.07 -15.52 -16.07
CA TYR A 82 -23.53 -15.11 -14.78
C TYR A 82 -22.71 -13.82 -14.89
N SER A 83 -23.19 -12.76 -14.24
CA SER A 83 -22.36 -11.58 -13.95
C SER A 83 -21.23 -11.98 -13.00
N LEU A 84 -19.98 -11.66 -13.33
CA LEU A 84 -18.82 -12.11 -12.55
C LEU A 84 -18.11 -10.96 -11.85
N ASN A 85 -17.42 -11.34 -10.78
CA ASN A 85 -16.50 -10.49 -10.05
C ASN A 85 -15.07 -10.95 -10.39
N ARG A 86 -14.21 -9.97 -10.65
CA ARG A 86 -12.76 -10.12 -10.73
C ARG A 86 -12.13 -9.28 -9.63
N THR A 87 -10.93 -9.62 -9.21
CA THR A 87 -10.24 -8.92 -8.13
C THR A 87 -9.01 -8.23 -8.67
N ILE A 88 -8.91 -6.94 -8.41
CA ILE A 88 -7.65 -6.19 -8.56
C ILE A 88 -7.00 -5.98 -7.21
N GLN A 89 -5.68 -5.80 -7.25
CA GLN A 89 -4.85 -5.55 -6.08
C GLN A 89 -3.85 -4.45 -6.40
N ASP A 90 -3.58 -3.58 -5.42
CA ASP A 90 -2.47 -2.63 -5.47
C ASP A 90 -1.17 -3.24 -4.91
N CYS A 91 -0.06 -2.53 -5.05
CA CYS A 91 1.23 -3.06 -4.61
C CYS A 91 1.38 -3.16 -3.08
N ASP A 92 0.47 -2.55 -2.32
CA ASP A 92 0.42 -2.63 -0.86
C ASP A 92 -0.44 -3.80 -0.37
N GLY A 93 -1.12 -4.48 -1.31
CA GLY A 93 -1.92 -5.66 -1.06
C GLY A 93 -3.41 -5.36 -0.89
N SER A 94 -3.84 -4.09 -0.95
CA SER A 94 -5.25 -3.73 -0.88
C SER A 94 -5.97 -4.26 -2.11
N GLN A 95 -7.16 -4.83 -1.91
CA GLN A 95 -7.95 -5.42 -3.00
C GLN A 95 -9.27 -4.67 -3.21
N LEU A 96 -9.74 -4.73 -4.46
CA LEU A 96 -11.05 -4.21 -4.87
C LEU A 96 -11.70 -5.18 -5.86
N ILE A 97 -13.01 -5.32 -5.73
CA ILE A 97 -13.82 -6.09 -6.68
C ILE A 97 -14.10 -5.24 -7.92
N VAL A 98 -13.89 -5.83 -9.08
CA VAL A 98 -14.32 -5.32 -10.37
C VAL A 98 -15.47 -6.19 -10.84
N ARG A 99 -16.66 -5.60 -10.97
CA ARG A 99 -17.88 -6.33 -11.33
C ARG A 99 -18.27 -6.05 -12.77
N THR A 100 -18.51 -7.11 -13.54
CA THR A 100 -18.95 -7.01 -14.93
C THR A 100 -20.26 -7.77 -15.16
N SER A 101 -21.20 -7.13 -15.85
CA SER A 101 -22.47 -7.74 -16.25
C SER A 101 -22.27 -8.80 -17.33
N ASN A 102 -23.05 -9.86 -17.28
CA ASN A 102 -23.15 -10.85 -18.36
C ASN A 102 -23.80 -10.30 -19.63
N PHE A 103 -24.37 -9.10 -19.60
CA PHE A 103 -24.89 -8.40 -20.80
C PHE A 103 -23.86 -7.46 -21.43
N ALA A 104 -22.65 -7.33 -20.86
CA ALA A 104 -21.60 -6.52 -21.44
C ALA A 104 -21.16 -7.11 -22.79
N ASP A 105 -21.00 -6.25 -23.80
CA ASP A 105 -20.51 -6.63 -25.13
C ASP A 105 -19.07 -7.17 -25.10
N PHE A 106 -18.27 -6.75 -24.10
CA PHE A 106 -16.92 -7.24 -23.82
C PHE A 106 -16.87 -8.43 -22.84
N ALA A 107 -17.99 -9.05 -22.48
CA ALA A 107 -18.03 -10.09 -21.44
C ALA A 107 -17.08 -11.28 -21.69
N LEU A 108 -16.90 -11.67 -22.96
CA LEU A 108 -15.98 -12.75 -23.40
C LEU A 108 -14.57 -12.28 -23.75
N GLU A 109 -14.26 -10.99 -23.58
CA GLU A 109 -12.87 -10.53 -23.62
C GLU A 109 -12.14 -10.96 -22.34
N LYS A 110 -10.81 -11.04 -22.40
CA LYS A 110 -10.00 -11.37 -21.25
C LYS A 110 -9.55 -10.13 -20.50
N THR A 111 -9.53 -10.20 -19.18
CA THR A 111 -8.88 -9.21 -18.32
C THR A 111 -7.41 -9.10 -18.71
N PRO A 112 -6.87 -7.87 -18.77
CA PRO A 112 -5.48 -7.68 -19.12
C PRO A 112 -4.54 -8.25 -18.06
N THR A 113 -3.30 -8.49 -18.48
CA THR A 113 -2.19 -8.81 -17.60
C THR A 113 -1.31 -7.57 -17.42
N GLY A 114 -0.56 -7.52 -16.32
CA GLY A 114 0.30 -6.38 -15.98
C GLY A 114 -0.31 -5.47 -14.91
N ASN A 115 0.39 -4.38 -14.62
CA ASN A 115 -0.06 -3.34 -13.71
C ASN A 115 -0.31 -2.05 -14.49
N GLY A 116 -1.18 -1.20 -13.97
CA GLY A 116 -1.32 0.15 -14.48
C GLY A 116 -2.53 0.83 -13.85
N THR A 117 -3.40 1.35 -14.71
CA THR A 117 -4.59 2.07 -14.28
C THR A 117 -5.86 1.35 -14.70
N LEU A 118 -6.86 1.38 -13.82
CA LEU A 118 -8.20 0.92 -14.13
C LEU A 118 -9.20 2.03 -13.84
N MET A 119 -9.96 2.42 -14.86
CA MET A 119 -11.01 3.43 -14.74
C MET A 119 -12.39 2.77 -14.76
N GLY A 120 -13.31 3.28 -13.95
CA GLY A 120 -14.69 2.80 -13.89
C GLY A 120 -15.56 3.65 -12.97
N ILE A 121 -16.81 3.23 -12.79
CA ILE A 121 -17.74 3.86 -11.87
C ILE A 121 -17.62 3.19 -10.51
N ALA A 122 -17.42 3.99 -9.46
CA ALA A 122 -17.43 3.51 -8.10
C ALA A 122 -18.84 3.08 -7.67
N THR A 123 -19.00 1.82 -7.26
CA THR A 123 -20.27 1.25 -6.81
C THR A 123 -20.07 0.52 -5.49
N ALA A 124 -21.15 0.08 -4.86
CA ALA A 124 -21.11 -0.81 -3.71
C ALA A 124 -22.00 -2.02 -3.93
N TYR A 125 -21.73 -3.07 -3.16
CA TYR A 125 -22.70 -4.11 -2.89
C TYR A 125 -22.70 -4.46 -1.40
N GLN A 126 -23.78 -4.15 -0.69
CA GLN A 126 -23.93 -4.36 0.75
C GLN A 126 -22.70 -3.87 1.55
N GLY A 127 -22.28 -2.63 1.31
CA GLY A 127 -21.12 -1.99 1.94
C GLY A 127 -19.75 -2.39 1.37
N THR A 128 -19.69 -3.35 0.45
CA THR A 128 -18.43 -3.75 -0.20
C THR A 128 -18.15 -2.87 -1.42
N SER A 129 -17.00 -2.20 -1.43
CA SER A 129 -16.59 -1.37 -2.58
C SER A 129 -16.42 -2.21 -3.84
N GLN A 130 -16.94 -1.68 -4.95
CA GLN A 130 -16.86 -2.28 -6.26
C GLN A 130 -16.50 -1.22 -7.31
N LEU A 131 -15.90 -1.69 -8.41
CA LEU A 131 -15.71 -0.90 -9.60
C LEU A 131 -16.49 -1.54 -10.75
N ALA A 132 -17.38 -0.76 -11.37
CA ALA A 132 -18.06 -1.15 -12.60
C ALA A 132 -17.28 -0.58 -13.81
N ILE A 133 -16.79 -1.46 -14.68
CA ILE A 133 -16.08 -1.07 -15.89
C ILE A 133 -17.07 -0.79 -17.02
N ARG A 134 -16.80 0.26 -17.81
CA ARG A 134 -17.68 0.70 -18.90
C ARG A 134 -17.23 0.18 -20.26
N ASN A 135 -15.93 -0.03 -20.43
CA ASN A 135 -15.30 -0.60 -21.61
C ASN A 135 -13.88 -1.08 -21.26
N THR A 136 -13.33 -2.02 -22.04
CA THR A 136 -12.01 -2.62 -21.76
C THR A 136 -10.83 -1.69 -22.03
N ALA A 137 -11.00 -0.66 -22.86
CA ALA A 137 -9.95 0.35 -23.12
C ALA A 137 -9.61 1.20 -21.87
N GLU A 138 -10.50 1.23 -20.87
CA GLU A 138 -10.27 1.85 -19.55
C GLU A 138 -9.36 1.03 -18.62
N ALA A 139 -9.01 -0.20 -19.02
CA ALA A 139 -8.07 -1.07 -18.32
C ALA A 139 -6.67 -0.98 -18.96
N ASN A 140 -5.98 0.13 -18.73
CA ASN A 140 -4.61 0.33 -19.20
C ASN A 140 -3.60 -0.33 -18.25
N MET A 141 -3.31 -1.61 -18.46
CA MET A 141 -2.39 -2.42 -17.63
C MET A 141 -1.10 -2.81 -18.35
N ASN A 142 -0.57 -1.91 -19.20
CA ASN A 142 0.63 -2.19 -19.98
C ASN A 142 1.95 -2.14 -19.17
N GLY A 143 1.89 -1.79 -17.89
CA GLY A 143 3.04 -1.76 -17.01
C GLY A 143 3.45 -3.15 -16.55
N THR A 144 4.73 -3.30 -16.22
CA THR A 144 5.20 -4.44 -15.43
C THR A 144 4.45 -4.46 -14.09
N GLY A 145 4.05 -5.65 -13.63
CA GLY A 145 3.38 -5.86 -12.35
C GLY A 145 4.01 -5.09 -11.17
N CYS A 146 3.34 -5.06 -10.01
CA CYS A 146 3.94 -4.52 -8.78
C CYS A 146 5.30 -5.18 -8.51
N THR A 147 6.38 -4.49 -8.88
CA THR A 147 7.74 -5.01 -8.70
C THR A 147 8.13 -4.70 -7.28
N ILE A 148 7.89 -5.68 -6.40
CA ILE A 148 8.30 -5.63 -4.99
C ILE A 148 9.70 -6.23 -4.93
N TYR A 149 10.67 -5.39 -4.57
CA TYR A 149 12.07 -5.81 -4.38
C TYR A 149 12.29 -6.41 -3.00
N ILE A 150 11.62 -5.88 -1.99
CA ILE A 150 11.58 -6.41 -0.61
C ILE A 150 10.20 -6.20 -0.03
N LYS A 151 9.71 -7.19 0.73
CA LYS A 151 8.64 -7.04 1.71
C LYS A 151 9.04 -7.69 3.03
N LYS A 152 8.88 -6.97 4.14
CA LYS A 152 9.11 -7.46 5.50
C LYS A 152 8.04 -6.87 6.44
N ASP A 153 7.02 -7.69 6.69
CA ASP A 153 5.86 -7.43 7.55
C ASP A 153 5.90 -8.21 8.87
N PHE A 154 7.01 -8.91 9.13
CA PHE A 154 7.24 -9.71 10.35
C PHE A 154 6.16 -10.74 10.69
N GLU A 155 5.29 -11.09 9.74
CA GLU A 155 4.17 -12.01 9.99
C GLU A 155 4.62 -13.44 10.31
N ASP A 156 5.85 -13.75 9.96
CA ASP A 156 6.54 -15.00 10.32
C ASP A 156 7.21 -14.97 11.70
N ASN A 157 7.08 -13.88 12.45
CA ASN A 157 7.72 -13.63 13.74
C ASN A 157 9.24 -13.87 13.71
N SER A 158 9.88 -13.60 12.57
CA SER A 158 11.32 -13.77 12.38
C SER A 158 11.98 -12.42 12.08
N LEU A 159 13.11 -12.13 12.70
CA LEU A 159 13.89 -10.95 12.34
C LEU A 159 14.72 -11.20 11.06
N THR A 160 15.17 -12.43 10.83
CA THR A 160 16.23 -12.76 9.87
C THR A 160 15.73 -13.42 8.58
N SER A 161 14.45 -13.75 8.49
CA SER A 161 13.87 -14.25 7.24
C SER A 161 14.03 -13.25 6.11
N GLY A 162 14.09 -13.76 4.88
CA GLY A 162 14.40 -12.94 3.71
C GLY A 162 15.85 -12.43 3.67
N GLY A 163 16.74 -12.91 4.55
CA GLY A 163 18.16 -12.53 4.54
C GLY A 163 18.48 -11.23 5.26
N TRP A 164 17.57 -10.75 6.12
CA TRP A 164 17.82 -9.65 7.04
C TRP A 164 18.87 -10.04 8.08
N THR A 165 19.71 -9.09 8.44
CA THR A 165 20.80 -9.29 9.41
C THR A 165 20.82 -8.18 10.42
N GLN A 166 21.39 -8.43 11.60
CA GLN A 166 21.64 -7.38 12.59
C GLN A 166 23.12 -7.31 12.94
N GLN A 167 23.58 -6.11 13.31
CA GLN A 167 24.94 -5.86 13.78
C GLN A 167 24.89 -5.04 15.06
N SER A 168 25.51 -5.58 16.12
CA SER A 168 25.73 -4.82 17.36
C SER A 168 27.11 -4.18 17.32
N VAL A 169 27.14 -2.86 17.21
CA VAL A 169 28.39 -2.07 17.20
C VAL A 169 28.79 -1.73 18.62
N LEU A 170 27.81 -1.39 19.47
CA LEU A 170 28.01 -1.14 20.88
C LEU A 170 26.93 -1.83 21.70
N ASN A 171 27.40 -2.57 22.70
CA ASN A 171 26.60 -3.32 23.67
C ASN A 171 25.81 -4.49 23.05
N GLY A 172 26.50 -5.62 22.90
CA GLY A 172 26.00 -6.87 22.30
C GLY A 172 24.81 -7.55 22.99
N SER A 173 24.35 -7.02 24.13
CA SER A 173 23.14 -7.50 24.81
C SER A 173 21.88 -6.76 24.36
N ILE A 174 22.01 -5.60 23.70
CA ILE A 174 20.90 -4.88 23.08
C ILE A 174 20.79 -5.35 21.63
N LEU A 175 19.75 -6.09 21.30
CA LEU A 175 19.56 -6.67 19.98
C LEU A 175 18.18 -6.32 19.44
N TRP A 176 18.09 -6.26 18.12
CA TRP A 176 16.81 -6.28 17.44
C TRP A 176 16.18 -7.67 17.62
N THR A 177 14.86 -7.70 17.79
CA THR A 177 14.06 -8.93 17.90
C THR A 177 12.78 -8.80 17.09
N ALA A 178 12.20 -9.92 16.66
CA ALA A 178 10.81 -9.94 16.24
C ALA A 178 9.94 -10.08 17.51
N SER A 179 8.85 -9.33 17.56
CA SER A 179 7.92 -9.31 18.69
C SER A 179 6.49 -9.14 18.20
N SER A 180 5.53 -9.25 19.12
CA SER A 180 4.11 -9.14 18.80
C SER A 180 3.34 -8.47 19.92
N PHE A 181 2.30 -7.73 19.57
CA PHE A 181 1.32 -7.19 20.51
C PHE A 181 -0.08 -7.27 19.90
N GLY A 182 -1.01 -7.95 20.58
CA GLY A 182 -2.31 -8.28 19.98
C GLY A 182 -2.14 -9.19 18.77
N SER A 183 -2.70 -8.81 17.63
CA SER A 183 -2.52 -9.51 16.36
C SER A 183 -1.32 -9.02 15.54
N ASP A 184 -0.69 -7.92 15.95
CA ASP A 184 0.36 -7.25 15.19
C ASP A 184 1.73 -7.85 15.52
N LYS A 185 2.58 -8.03 14.51
CA LYS A 185 3.96 -8.51 14.66
C LYS A 185 4.92 -7.52 14.01
N PHE A 186 6.07 -7.30 14.63
CA PHE A 186 6.98 -6.22 14.22
C PHE A 186 8.41 -6.48 14.67
N GLY A 187 9.36 -5.80 14.05
CA GLY A 187 10.73 -5.69 14.54
C GLY A 187 10.79 -4.71 15.71
N LYS A 188 11.50 -5.05 16.79
CA LYS A 188 11.60 -4.27 18.02
C LYS A 188 13.03 -4.13 18.50
N ILE A 189 13.35 -2.98 19.09
CA ILE A 189 14.57 -2.78 19.87
C ILE A 189 14.36 -1.81 21.03
N SER A 190 15.05 -2.04 22.14
CA SER A 190 15.06 -1.16 23.31
C SER A 190 16.43 -1.17 23.97
N GLY A 191 16.94 0.01 24.33
CA GLY A 191 18.18 0.20 25.07
C GLY A 191 18.04 0.03 26.59
N TYR A 192 16.86 -0.39 27.06
CA TYR A 192 16.56 -0.53 28.47
C TYR A 192 16.82 -1.97 28.96
N LEU A 193 17.84 -2.14 29.79
CA LEU A 193 18.16 -3.41 30.48
C LEU A 193 18.20 -3.16 31.98
N SER A 194 17.02 -3.02 32.61
CA SER A 194 16.86 -2.53 33.99
C SER A 194 17.33 -1.08 34.24
N GLY A 195 17.70 -0.38 33.17
CA GLY A 195 18.12 1.00 33.12
C GLY A 195 18.50 1.39 31.68
N ASN A 196 18.47 2.68 31.38
CA ASN A 196 18.93 3.21 30.09
C ASN A 196 20.40 2.88 29.89
N THR A 197 20.73 2.22 28.79
CA THR A 197 22.10 1.77 28.51
C THR A 197 22.60 2.33 27.19
N ASN A 198 23.88 2.70 27.14
CA ASN A 198 24.51 3.12 25.88
C ASN A 198 24.54 1.96 24.88
N SER A 199 24.11 2.20 23.64
CA SER A 199 24.10 1.16 22.60
C SER A 199 24.13 1.75 21.19
N GLU A 200 24.61 0.95 20.23
CA GLU A 200 24.50 1.22 18.81
C GLU A 200 24.28 -0.11 18.08
N ASN A 201 23.12 -0.27 17.45
CA ASN A 201 22.69 -1.53 16.86
C ASN A 201 21.95 -1.29 15.55
N TRP A 202 22.24 -2.12 14.54
CA TRP A 202 21.74 -1.95 13.18
C TRP A 202 20.91 -3.16 12.78
N LEU A 203 19.74 -2.92 12.18
CA LEU A 203 18.98 -3.93 11.43
C LEU A 203 19.14 -3.62 9.95
N ILE A 204 19.74 -4.55 9.19
CA ILE A 204 20.21 -4.33 7.82
C ILE A 204 19.45 -5.24 6.86
N SER A 205 18.95 -4.66 5.77
CA SER A 205 18.25 -5.39 4.71
C SER A 205 19.18 -6.37 3.97
N PRO A 206 18.63 -7.41 3.32
CA PRO A 206 19.36 -8.14 2.28
C PRO A 206 19.74 -7.20 1.12
N ALA A 207 20.59 -7.67 0.21
CA ALA A 207 20.95 -6.94 -1.00
C ALA A 207 19.71 -6.78 -1.89
N ILE A 208 19.47 -5.55 -2.35
CA ILE A 208 18.36 -5.20 -3.24
C ILE A 208 18.96 -4.84 -4.59
N ASN A 209 18.60 -5.59 -5.63
CA ASN A 209 19.00 -5.25 -6.97
C ASN A 209 18.05 -4.20 -7.56
N LEU A 210 18.46 -2.94 -7.49
CA LEU A 210 17.76 -1.78 -8.04
C LEU A 210 18.42 -1.25 -9.32
N ALA A 211 19.35 -2.00 -9.93
CA ALA A 211 20.11 -1.50 -11.08
C ALA A 211 19.20 -1.17 -12.28
N ALA A 212 18.14 -1.95 -12.48
CA ALA A 212 17.19 -1.82 -13.59
C ALA A 212 15.85 -1.16 -13.18
N SER A 213 15.70 -0.72 -11.92
CA SER A 213 14.46 -0.07 -11.49
C SER A 213 14.31 1.33 -12.08
N ALA A 214 13.07 1.78 -12.25
CA ALA A 214 12.78 3.10 -12.81
C ALA A 214 12.78 4.17 -11.71
N ASN A 215 11.90 4.01 -10.72
CA ASN A 215 11.59 4.89 -9.59
C ASN A 215 11.36 4.08 -8.30
N PRO A 216 12.38 3.36 -7.78
CA PRO A 216 12.21 2.57 -6.56
C PRO A 216 11.96 3.47 -5.34
N VAL A 217 11.01 3.05 -4.51
CA VAL A 217 10.67 3.70 -3.23
C VAL A 217 10.71 2.71 -2.08
N LEU A 218 11.12 3.19 -0.90
CA LEU A 218 11.02 2.51 0.38
C LEU A 218 9.87 3.13 1.19
N SER A 219 9.09 2.30 1.85
CA SER A 219 8.12 2.69 2.87
C SER A 219 8.13 1.72 4.04
N PHE A 220 7.78 2.20 5.22
CA PHE A 220 7.60 1.42 6.44
C PHE A 220 6.73 2.19 7.43
N ARG A 221 6.33 1.56 8.53
CA ARG A 221 5.74 2.25 9.68
C ARG A 221 6.58 2.05 10.94
N THR A 222 6.53 3.04 11.83
CA THR A 222 7.18 2.95 13.15
C THR A 222 6.22 3.30 14.26
N ALA A 223 6.41 2.67 15.42
CA ALA A 223 5.82 3.09 16.68
C ALA A 223 6.93 3.22 17.72
N ALA A 224 6.85 4.22 18.58
CA ALA A 224 7.88 4.48 19.56
C ALA A 224 7.31 4.79 20.95
N LYS A 225 8.12 4.58 21.98
CA LYS A 225 7.83 4.99 23.35
C LYS A 225 9.10 5.34 24.12
N PHE A 226 8.95 6.17 25.16
CA PHE A 226 10.03 6.68 26.02
C PHE A 226 10.95 7.70 25.35
N ALA A 227 11.60 8.51 26.18
CA ALA A 227 12.53 9.56 25.75
C ALA A 227 13.92 8.98 25.45
N GLY A 228 14.55 9.52 24.41
CA GLY A 228 15.83 9.07 23.88
C GLY A 228 16.04 9.53 22.45
N ASP A 229 17.09 9.01 21.82
CA ASP A 229 17.43 9.30 20.43
C ASP A 229 16.38 8.74 19.48
N GLN A 230 16.17 9.42 18.34
CA GLN A 230 15.32 8.90 17.28
C GLN A 230 16.00 7.77 16.51
N LEU A 231 15.19 6.88 15.95
CA LEU A 231 15.65 5.88 15.01
C LEU A 231 16.19 6.57 13.75
N GLU A 232 17.31 6.08 13.23
CA GLU A 232 17.90 6.60 12.00
C GLU A 232 17.77 5.58 10.86
N LEU A 233 17.62 6.06 9.63
CA LEU A 233 17.61 5.24 8.43
C LEU A 233 18.85 5.56 7.59
N TRP A 234 19.59 4.53 7.22
CA TRP A 234 20.83 4.65 6.47
C TRP A 234 20.80 3.77 5.23
N ILE A 235 21.47 4.19 4.16
CA ILE A 235 21.58 3.44 2.90
C ILE A 235 23.04 3.28 2.47
N SER A 236 23.36 2.14 1.90
CA SER A 236 24.69 1.82 1.35
C SER A 236 24.53 1.04 0.04
N THR A 237 25.50 1.20 -0.86
CA THR A 237 25.62 0.41 -2.10
C THR A 237 26.89 -0.45 -2.12
N ASN A 238 27.79 -0.27 -1.14
CA ASN A 238 29.06 -1.00 -1.02
C ASN A 238 29.14 -1.90 0.22
N TYR A 239 28.14 -1.91 1.09
CA TYR A 239 28.09 -2.83 2.23
C TYR A 239 27.86 -4.28 1.77
N SER A 240 28.66 -5.20 2.29
CA SER A 240 28.57 -6.63 1.99
C SER A 240 28.08 -7.42 3.22
N SER A 241 28.86 -7.42 4.30
CA SER A 241 28.56 -8.13 5.55
C SER A 241 29.43 -7.63 6.71
N GLY A 242 29.12 -8.06 7.93
CA GLY A 242 29.91 -7.76 9.13
C GLY A 242 29.69 -6.35 9.67
N ALA A 243 30.73 -5.74 10.24
CA ALA A 243 30.59 -4.44 10.89
C ALA A 243 30.17 -3.35 9.88
N PRO A 244 29.18 -2.47 10.21
CA PRO A 244 28.76 -1.38 9.33
C PRO A 244 29.88 -0.43 8.89
N SER A 245 30.93 -0.29 9.71
CA SER A 245 32.12 0.53 9.43
C SER A 245 32.98 0.03 8.26
N THR A 246 32.73 -1.17 7.75
CA THR A 246 33.39 -1.70 6.54
C THR A 246 32.90 -1.08 5.24
N ALA A 247 31.86 -0.24 5.31
CA ALA A 247 31.19 0.36 4.17
C ALA A 247 30.89 1.83 4.41
N THR A 248 30.42 2.50 3.35
CA THR A 248 29.96 3.88 3.43
C THR A 248 28.45 3.89 3.52
N TRP A 249 27.93 4.65 4.47
CA TRP A 249 26.50 4.80 4.71
C TRP A 249 26.10 6.27 4.56
N THR A 250 24.99 6.51 3.86
CA THR A 250 24.37 7.83 3.76
C THR A 250 23.09 7.81 4.57
N GLN A 251 22.90 8.79 5.45
CA GLN A 251 21.65 8.90 6.20
C GLN A 251 20.55 9.41 5.27
N LEU A 252 19.41 8.72 5.25
CA LEU A 252 18.20 9.19 4.59
C LEU A 252 17.46 10.14 5.52
N THR A 253 16.80 11.15 4.96
CA THR A 253 16.05 12.19 5.69
C THR A 253 14.78 12.57 4.92
N GLY A 254 13.90 13.37 5.53
CA GLY A 254 12.69 13.90 4.86
C GLY A 254 11.50 12.94 4.86
N PHE A 255 11.50 11.95 5.75
CA PHE A 255 10.40 11.01 5.98
C PHE A 255 9.86 11.14 7.40
N ALA A 256 8.67 10.61 7.64
CA ALA A 256 8.04 10.63 8.95
C ALA A 256 8.48 9.44 9.82
N LEU A 257 8.59 9.67 11.13
CA LEU A 257 8.81 8.64 12.14
C LEU A 257 7.85 8.88 13.29
N SER A 258 7.54 7.81 14.03
CA SER A 258 6.89 7.97 15.33
C SER A 258 7.78 8.88 16.20
N PRO A 259 7.22 9.95 16.80
CA PRO A 259 7.99 10.84 17.67
C PRO A 259 8.65 10.07 18.81
N ASN A 260 9.78 10.57 19.32
CA ASN A 260 10.30 10.04 20.57
C ASN A 260 9.37 10.46 21.72
N ASN A 261 9.00 9.51 22.57
CA ASN A 261 8.07 9.69 23.68
C ASN A 261 6.66 10.26 23.33
N PRO A 262 5.87 9.62 22.44
CA PRO A 262 4.52 10.06 22.11
C PRO A 262 3.46 9.69 23.18
N GLY A 263 3.88 9.19 24.35
CA GLY A 263 3.02 8.69 25.43
C GLY A 263 2.56 7.25 25.23
N ASN A 264 1.99 6.94 24.06
CA ASN A 264 1.56 5.59 23.68
C ASN A 264 2.19 5.16 22.34
N TYR A 265 2.34 3.85 22.14
CA TYR A 265 2.74 3.33 20.83
C TYR A 265 1.66 3.68 19.81
N ALA A 266 2.00 4.58 18.89
CA ALA A 266 1.14 4.99 17.78
C ALA A 266 1.93 4.84 16.48
N TRP A 267 1.39 4.02 15.57
CA TRP A 267 1.98 3.77 14.27
C TRP A 267 1.98 5.04 13.42
N THR A 268 3.15 5.39 12.89
CA THR A 268 3.37 6.49 11.96
C THR A 268 4.00 5.93 10.69
N ALA A 269 3.31 6.09 9.56
CA ALA A 269 3.82 5.71 8.27
C ALA A 269 4.94 6.67 7.82
N SER A 270 6.01 6.14 7.23
CA SER A 270 7.15 6.94 6.77
C SER A 270 6.81 7.86 5.59
N GLY A 271 5.75 7.54 4.86
CA GLY A 271 5.56 8.01 3.49
C GLY A 271 6.52 7.30 2.52
N SER A 272 6.58 7.80 1.29
CA SER A 272 7.41 7.22 0.24
C SER A 272 8.80 7.86 0.20
N ILE A 273 9.84 7.05 0.39
CA ILE A 273 11.23 7.48 0.40
C ILE A 273 11.87 7.07 -0.93
N SER A 274 12.22 8.03 -1.78
CA SER A 274 12.85 7.72 -3.07
C SER A 274 14.25 7.13 -2.90
N LEU A 275 14.51 6.02 -3.59
CA LEU A 275 15.83 5.37 -3.64
C LEU A 275 16.56 5.63 -4.96
N ASN A 276 16.08 6.56 -5.78
CA ASN A 276 16.61 6.85 -7.13
C ASN A 276 18.10 7.18 -7.14
N ALA A 277 18.61 7.87 -6.11
CA ALA A 277 20.02 8.22 -6.00
C ALA A 277 20.93 7.02 -5.64
N TYR A 278 20.36 5.89 -5.26
CA TYR A 278 21.07 4.74 -4.68
C TYR A 278 20.85 3.45 -5.47
N LYS A 279 20.45 3.54 -6.75
CA LYS A 279 20.25 2.36 -7.60
C LYS A 279 21.57 1.62 -7.85
N ASN A 280 21.64 0.39 -7.36
CA ASN A 280 22.78 -0.51 -7.51
C ASN A 280 22.28 -1.96 -7.45
N ALA A 281 23.09 -2.93 -7.89
CA ALA A 281 22.78 -4.35 -7.71
C ALA A 281 22.84 -4.80 -6.23
N ASN A 282 23.52 -4.03 -5.38
CA ASN A 282 23.73 -4.30 -3.96
C ASN A 282 23.27 -3.13 -3.08
N THR A 283 22.16 -2.47 -3.45
CA THR A 283 21.57 -1.44 -2.58
C THR A 283 21.07 -2.09 -1.29
N ARG A 284 21.38 -1.51 -0.14
CA ARG A 284 20.92 -1.97 1.17
C ARG A 284 20.56 -0.78 2.03
N PHE A 285 19.52 -0.91 2.83
CA PHE A 285 19.20 0.07 3.86
C PHE A 285 19.26 -0.57 5.24
N ALA A 286 19.38 0.27 6.26
CA ALA A 286 19.47 -0.17 7.64
C ALA A 286 18.79 0.81 8.60
N TYR A 287 18.12 0.24 9.60
CA TYR A 287 17.65 0.97 10.76
C TYR A 287 18.77 0.99 11.80
N LYS A 288 19.35 2.17 12.03
CA LYS A 288 20.36 2.39 13.07
C LYS A 288 19.68 2.87 14.33
N TYR A 289 19.79 2.07 15.38
CA TYR A 289 19.31 2.37 16.71
C TYR A 289 20.47 2.81 17.61
N LYS A 290 20.25 3.88 18.37
CA LYS A 290 21.14 4.33 19.43
C LYS A 290 20.36 4.56 20.72
N SER A 291 21.04 4.37 21.83
CA SER A 291 20.57 4.81 23.14
C SER A 291 21.75 5.28 23.97
N THR A 292 21.46 6.07 25.00
CA THR A 292 22.44 6.55 25.97
C THR A 292 21.99 6.16 27.38
N THR A 293 22.78 6.51 28.39
CA THR A 293 22.34 6.39 29.79
C THR A 293 21.27 7.42 30.16
N ALA A 294 21.09 8.48 29.36
CA ALA A 294 20.06 9.50 29.58
C ALA A 294 18.69 9.09 29.00
N GLY A 295 18.67 8.30 27.92
CA GLY A 295 17.43 7.92 27.25
C GLY A 295 17.58 6.72 26.33
N SER A 296 16.53 5.89 26.29
CA SER A 296 16.43 4.72 25.42
C SER A 296 15.01 4.58 24.88
N THR A 297 14.73 5.24 23.75
CA THR A 297 13.44 5.10 23.07
C THR A 297 13.28 3.65 22.62
N THR A 298 12.16 3.02 22.93
CA THR A 298 11.84 1.72 22.35
C THR A 298 11.19 1.95 21.00
N TYR A 299 11.72 1.33 19.96
CA TYR A 299 11.20 1.43 18.60
C TYR A 299 10.65 0.09 18.12
N GLU A 300 9.52 0.17 17.42
CA GLU A 300 8.87 -0.90 16.69
C GLU A 300 8.82 -0.48 15.21
N VAL A 301 9.15 -1.41 14.31
CA VAL A 301 9.24 -1.19 12.86
C VAL A 301 8.49 -2.30 12.15
N ASP A 302 7.68 -1.92 11.17
CA ASP A 302 6.83 -2.87 10.46
C ASP A 302 6.43 -2.38 9.05
N ASP A 303 5.73 -3.22 8.29
CA ASP A 303 5.26 -2.98 6.92
C ASP A 303 6.35 -2.45 5.98
N VAL A 304 7.56 -3.02 6.08
CA VAL A 304 8.72 -2.56 5.31
C VAL A 304 8.62 -3.06 3.88
N ILE A 305 8.51 -2.15 2.92
CA ILE A 305 8.37 -2.47 1.50
C ILE A 305 9.34 -1.63 0.68
N VAL A 306 10.06 -2.28 -0.23
CA VAL A 306 10.75 -1.62 -1.34
C VAL A 306 10.09 -2.05 -2.63
N LYS A 307 9.56 -1.10 -3.39
CA LYS A 307 8.83 -1.38 -4.64
C LYS A 307 9.08 -0.33 -5.71
N GLU A 308 8.72 -0.67 -6.93
CA GLU A 308 8.56 0.29 -8.02
C GLU A 308 7.35 1.20 -7.74
N ASN A 309 7.49 2.51 -7.99
CA ASN A 309 6.46 3.52 -7.74
C ASN A 309 5.71 3.96 -9.00
#